data_AF-A0A7C5CW45-F1
#
_entry.id   AF-A0A7C5CW45-F1
#
_cell.length_a   1.000
_cell.length_b   1.000
_cell.length_c   1.000
_cell.angle_alpha   90.00
_cell.angle_beta   90.00
_cell.angle_gamma   90.00
#
_symmetry.space_group_name_H-M   'P 1'
#
loop_
_entity.id
_entity.type
_entity.pdbx_description
1 polymer ?
#
loop_
_entity_poly.entity_id
_entity_poly.type
_entity_poly.pdbx_seq_one_letter_code
_entity_poly.pdbx_strand_id
1 'polypeptide(L)'
;MEYLSDPQHGENAGGYLIMSHMDLDHFPPEIQEKIERLFDILSRIYSVRFLSKRLAFYGGTCLNFVHLERAPRLSLDLDFNFRETGSGIWWEEREKVDDILKKIFSDLGYKQDDIRIQASYPLTRFEVWYETTSDGRDSVKVEIGYQRRIPILRDDLVINWYNPFSDRYIEVLTPIREELCANKVATLLYRYEYPGHFSGRDLFDVYTISHMDLDMELFMPSLVVDSLTRPERRLDGIKTDIILENARIEGNVEDLIFDDISLNEISSEVNMFIRKLKDEVQKQWSPLIDDFFELHVFDPDEYISTGVLNDRIREHPGILWSLERLRKRELLGSIQK
;
A
#
# COMPACT_ATOMS: atom_id res chain seq x y z
N MET A 1 51.69 20.61 9.55
CA MET A 1 52.39 19.74 8.58
C MET A 1 51.43 18.58 8.34
N GLU A 2 50.62 18.61 7.27
CA GLU A 2 50.94 18.04 5.92
C GLU A 2 51.22 16.53 6.05
N TYR A 3 50.49 15.57 5.47
CA TYR A 3 49.94 15.38 4.12
C TYR A 3 48.69 14.45 4.21
N LEU A 4 47.56 14.66 3.54
CA LEU A 4 47.22 14.40 2.12
C LEU A 4 47.64 13.02 1.57
N SER A 5 46.67 12.12 1.41
CA SER A 5 46.58 11.22 0.26
C SER A 5 45.13 10.77 0.05
N ASP A 6 44.50 11.32 -0.98
CA ASP A 6 43.34 10.74 -1.68
C ASP A 6 43.85 9.58 -2.57
N PRO A 7 43.02 8.57 -2.88
CA PRO A 7 42.46 8.60 -4.23
C PRO A 7 40.99 8.14 -4.33
N GLN A 8 40.23 8.96 -5.06
CA GLN A 8 39.05 8.64 -5.85
C GLN A 8 39.04 7.20 -6.40
N HIS A 9 37.87 6.54 -6.37
CA HIS A 9 37.15 6.01 -7.56
C HIS A 9 35.92 5.19 -7.13
N GLY A 10 34.74 5.54 -7.66
CA GLY A 10 33.63 4.58 -7.84
C GLY A 10 32.26 5.01 -7.30
N GLU A 11 31.60 5.95 -7.96
CA GLU A 11 30.13 6.02 -7.98
C GLU A 11 29.56 4.71 -8.57
N ASN A 12 28.63 4.05 -7.86
CA ASN A 12 27.34 3.59 -8.39
C ASN A 12 26.56 2.71 -7.38
N ALA A 13 25.24 2.92 -7.38
CA ALA A 13 24.19 2.21 -6.63
C ALA A 13 24.12 2.51 -5.12
N GLY A 14 23.45 3.62 -4.78
CA GLY A 14 22.94 3.89 -3.43
C GLY A 14 21.94 2.81 -3.02
N GLY A 15 22.41 1.81 -2.29
CA GLY A 15 21.56 0.95 -1.50
C GLY A 15 20.98 1.78 -0.36
N TYR A 16 19.70 2.13 -0.46
CA TYR A 16 18.96 2.67 0.68
C TYR A 16 18.82 1.57 1.73
N LEU A 17 19.81 1.48 2.63
CA LEU A 17 19.68 0.71 3.86
C LEU A 17 18.90 1.58 4.86
N ILE A 18 17.57 1.60 4.74
CA ILE A 18 16.73 2.17 5.80
C ILE A 18 16.75 1.14 6.94
N MET A 19 17.61 1.37 7.93
CA MET A 19 17.60 0.58 9.16
C MET A 19 16.44 1.07 10.03
N SER A 20 15.31 0.36 10.00
CA SER A 20 14.22 0.63 10.93
C SER A 20 14.67 0.21 12.34
N HIS A 21 15.01 1.20 13.17
CA HIS A 21 15.29 1.00 14.59
C HIS A 21 13.99 1.21 15.35
N MET A 22 13.14 0.19 15.34
CA MET A 22 11.93 0.20 16.15
C MET A 22 12.26 -0.30 17.55
N ASP A 23 12.01 0.54 18.56
CA ASP A 23 12.01 0.12 19.96
C ASP A 23 10.76 -0.73 20.19
N LEU A 24 10.94 -2.05 20.10
CA LEU A 24 9.87 -3.03 20.18
C LEU A 24 9.74 -3.67 21.57
N ASP A 25 10.64 -3.33 22.51
CA ASP A 25 10.73 -3.97 23.83
C ASP A 25 9.51 -3.68 24.72
N HIS A 26 8.72 -2.67 24.35
CA HIS A 26 7.53 -2.24 25.09
C HIS A 26 6.23 -2.97 24.67
N PHE A 27 6.25 -3.79 23.61
CA PHE A 27 5.05 -4.48 23.15
C PHE A 27 4.71 -5.71 24.01
N PRO A 28 3.42 -6.01 24.25
CA PRO A 28 3.00 -7.24 24.93
C PRO A 28 3.54 -8.49 24.24
N PRO A 29 3.85 -9.58 24.98
CA PRO A 29 4.39 -10.82 24.41
C PRO A 29 3.58 -11.38 23.24
N GLU A 30 2.25 -11.25 23.27
CA GLU A 30 1.35 -11.68 22.19
C GLU A 30 1.59 -10.91 20.88
N ILE A 31 1.91 -9.62 20.98
CA ILE A 31 2.24 -8.77 19.82
C ILE A 31 3.63 -9.14 19.28
N GLN A 32 4.60 -9.39 20.16
CA GLN A 32 5.93 -9.85 19.75
C GLN A 32 5.85 -11.19 19.02
N GLU A 33 5.08 -12.15 19.55
CA GLU A 33 4.82 -13.43 18.88
C GLU A 33 4.21 -13.20 17.50
N LYS A 34 3.20 -12.32 17.38
CA LYS A 34 2.57 -12.03 16.09
C LYS A 34 3.54 -11.44 15.07
N ILE A 35 4.42 -10.54 15.49
CA ILE A 35 5.46 -9.96 14.63
C ILE A 35 6.42 -11.05 14.14
N GLU A 36 6.86 -11.96 15.02
CA GLU A 36 7.70 -13.10 14.64
C GLU A 36 6.99 -14.03 13.64
N ARG A 37 5.69 -14.34 13.84
CA ARG A 37 4.89 -15.14 12.89
C ARG A 37 4.77 -14.46 11.52
N LEU A 38 4.53 -13.15 11.49
CA LEU A 38 4.48 -12.38 10.24
C LEU A 38 5.81 -12.47 9.50
N PHE A 39 6.91 -12.33 10.23
CA PHE A 39 8.25 -12.39 9.67
C PHE A 39 8.58 -13.78 9.13
N ASP A 40 8.20 -14.86 9.83
CA ASP A 40 8.39 -16.24 9.37
C ASP A 40 7.61 -16.53 8.08
N ILE A 41 6.34 -16.12 8.03
CA ILE A 41 5.50 -16.26 6.83
C ILE A 41 6.12 -15.48 5.67
N LEU A 42 6.48 -14.22 5.90
CA LEU A 42 7.04 -13.36 4.86
C LEU A 42 8.40 -13.87 4.36
N SER A 43 9.27 -14.32 5.27
CA SER A 43 10.56 -14.91 4.94
C SER A 43 10.37 -16.14 4.05
N ARG A 44 9.40 -16.99 4.40
CA ARG A 44 9.10 -18.17 3.61
C ARG A 44 8.52 -17.83 2.24
N ILE A 45 7.66 -16.81 2.14
CA ILE A 45 7.15 -16.28 0.87
C ILE A 45 8.31 -15.83 -0.03
N TYR A 46 9.22 -14.98 0.46
CA TYR A 46 10.32 -14.47 -0.34
C TYR A 46 11.43 -15.50 -0.62
N SER A 47 11.52 -16.58 0.16
CA SER A 47 12.38 -17.72 -0.15
C SER A 47 11.94 -18.50 -1.41
N VAL A 48 10.67 -18.37 -1.82
CA VAL A 48 10.13 -19.04 -3.01
C VAL A 48 10.28 -18.14 -4.23
N ARG A 49 11.21 -18.48 -5.13
CA ARG A 49 11.52 -17.73 -6.37
C ARG A 49 10.29 -17.31 -7.20
N PHE A 50 9.23 -18.12 -7.19
CA PHE A 50 8.00 -17.80 -7.91
C PHE A 50 7.25 -16.64 -7.25
N LEU A 51 7.10 -16.66 -5.92
CA LEU A 51 6.37 -15.65 -5.16
C LEU A 51 7.18 -14.37 -4.98
N SER A 52 8.48 -14.45 -4.73
CA SER A 52 9.33 -13.25 -4.54
C SER A 52 9.36 -12.28 -5.72
N LYS A 53 9.00 -12.76 -6.92
CA LYS A 53 8.89 -11.95 -8.13
C LYS A 53 7.47 -11.49 -8.45
N ARG A 54 6.48 -12.02 -7.73
CA ARG A 54 5.05 -11.87 -8.06
C ARG A 54 4.25 -11.29 -6.92
N LEU A 55 4.72 -11.32 -5.69
CA LEU A 55 4.04 -10.72 -4.55
C LEU A 55 4.88 -9.53 -4.10
N ALA A 56 4.44 -8.34 -4.49
CA ALA A 56 4.97 -7.10 -3.95
C ALA A 56 4.29 -6.82 -2.61
N PHE A 57 5.06 -6.77 -1.54
CA PHE A 57 4.60 -6.39 -0.21
C PHE A 57 4.06 -4.96 -0.24
N TYR A 58 2.89 -4.77 0.35
CA TYR A 58 2.09 -3.56 0.21
C TYR A 58 1.41 -3.20 1.54
N GLY A 59 0.60 -2.14 1.52
CA GLY A 59 -0.30 -1.82 2.61
C GLY A 59 0.37 -1.17 3.82
N GLY A 60 -0.35 -1.16 4.95
CA GLY A 60 0.07 -0.45 6.15
C GLY A 60 1.32 -1.04 6.78
N THR A 61 1.43 -2.37 6.81
CA THR A 61 2.57 -3.06 7.42
C THR A 61 3.84 -2.79 6.62
N CYS A 62 3.78 -2.85 5.29
CA CYS A 62 4.92 -2.50 4.43
C CYS A 62 5.37 -1.05 4.65
N LEU A 63 4.44 -0.08 4.61
CA LEU A 63 4.78 1.32 4.85
C LEU A 63 5.45 1.49 6.22
N ASN A 64 4.81 1.03 7.29
CA ASN A 64 5.25 1.27 8.67
C ASN A 64 6.58 0.57 9.03
N PHE A 65 6.77 -0.67 8.58
CA PHE A 65 7.91 -1.49 9.02
C PHE A 65 9.11 -1.49 8.05
N VAL A 66 8.87 -1.17 6.77
CA VAL A 66 9.88 -1.29 5.71
C VAL A 66 10.34 0.07 5.21
N HIS A 67 9.42 1.03 5.03
CA HIS A 67 9.74 2.33 4.41
C HIS A 67 9.98 3.46 5.41
N LEU A 68 9.58 3.28 6.67
CA LEU A 68 9.74 4.30 7.71
C LEU A 68 10.79 3.87 8.73
N GLU A 69 11.62 4.84 9.14
CA GLU A 69 12.66 4.63 10.16
C GLU A 69 12.07 4.25 11.52
N ARG A 70 10.89 4.79 11.84
CA ARG A 70 10.09 4.48 13.01
C ARG A 70 8.70 4.12 12.54
N ALA A 71 8.13 3.00 13.00
CA ALA A 71 6.72 2.74 12.74
C ALA A 71 5.88 3.65 13.63
N PRO A 72 5.15 4.62 13.08
CA PRO A 72 4.31 5.51 13.87
C PRO A 72 3.11 4.78 14.47
N ARG A 73 2.75 3.58 13.98
CA ARG A 73 1.75 2.71 14.59
C ARG A 73 1.94 1.23 14.25
N LEU A 74 1.27 0.38 15.02
CA LEU A 74 1.22 -1.06 14.79
C LEU A 74 0.26 -1.42 13.63
N SER A 75 0.75 -2.21 12.68
CA SER A 75 -0.02 -2.80 11.55
C SER A 75 0.44 -4.25 11.38
N LEU A 76 -0.45 -5.23 11.52
CA LEU A 76 -0.08 -6.65 11.63
C LEU A 76 -0.84 -7.56 10.65
N ASP A 77 -1.06 -7.06 9.44
CA ASP A 77 -1.59 -7.81 8.29
C ASP A 77 -0.50 -7.90 7.20
N LEU A 78 -0.43 -8.99 6.42
CA LEU A 78 0.42 -9.08 5.24
C LEU A 78 -0.40 -8.82 3.97
N ASP A 79 -0.33 -7.59 3.46
CA ASP A 79 -0.96 -7.22 2.20
C ASP A 79 0.04 -7.30 1.06
N PHE A 80 -0.38 -7.88 -0.07
CA PHE A 80 0.41 -7.95 -1.27
C PHE A 80 -0.39 -7.48 -2.48
N ASN A 81 0.30 -6.90 -3.45
CA ASN A 81 -0.18 -6.88 -4.82
C ASN A 81 0.55 -7.94 -5.63
N PHE A 82 -0.22 -8.72 -6.39
CA PHE A 82 0.34 -9.57 -7.43
C PHE A 82 1.10 -8.69 -8.44
N ARG A 83 2.18 -9.16 -9.07
CA ARG A 83 2.91 -8.46 -10.14
C ARG A 83 2.97 -9.33 -11.38
N GLU A 84 2.49 -8.78 -12.50
CA GLU A 84 2.44 -9.49 -13.77
C GLU A 84 3.81 -9.45 -14.46
N THR A 85 4.48 -10.61 -14.54
CA THR A 85 5.84 -10.72 -15.09
C THR A 85 5.91 -10.86 -16.62
N GLY A 86 4.79 -10.64 -17.32
CA GLY A 86 4.71 -10.57 -18.78
C GLY A 86 4.77 -11.90 -19.55
N SER A 87 4.98 -13.05 -18.87
CA SER A 87 5.21 -14.34 -19.53
C SER A 87 3.99 -15.27 -19.60
N GLY A 88 2.82 -14.86 -19.13
CA GLY A 88 1.71 -15.80 -19.01
C GLY A 88 0.36 -15.18 -18.66
N ILE A 89 -0.62 -16.07 -18.68
CA ILE A 89 -1.99 -15.83 -18.28
C ILE A 89 -2.05 -15.62 -16.75
N TRP A 90 -2.27 -14.38 -16.28
CA TRP A 90 -2.18 -14.05 -14.85
C TRP A 90 -3.17 -14.84 -13.97
N TRP A 91 -4.31 -15.29 -14.51
CA TRP A 91 -5.30 -16.06 -13.74
C TRP A 91 -4.85 -17.49 -13.44
N GLU A 92 -4.01 -18.10 -14.26
CA GLU A 92 -3.39 -19.40 -13.96
C GLU A 92 -2.33 -19.26 -12.85
N GLU A 93 -1.61 -18.13 -12.85
CA GLU A 93 -0.61 -17.85 -11.81
C GLU A 93 -1.26 -17.62 -10.44
N ARG A 94 -2.49 -17.09 -10.40
CA ARG A 94 -3.27 -16.92 -9.16
C ARG A 94 -3.53 -18.25 -8.44
N GLU A 95 -3.98 -19.29 -9.15
CA GLU A 95 -4.21 -20.61 -8.52
C GLU A 95 -2.89 -21.17 -7.96
N LYS A 96 -1.80 -20.98 -8.70
CA LYS A 96 -0.46 -21.38 -8.26
C LYS A 96 0.04 -20.60 -7.04
N VAL A 97 -0.28 -19.30 -6.93
CA VAL A 97 0.01 -18.51 -5.72
C VAL A 97 -0.70 -19.14 -4.52
N ASP A 98 -1.99 -19.43 -4.64
CA ASP A 98 -2.78 -19.98 -3.54
C ASP A 98 -2.24 -21.35 -3.07
N ASP A 99 -1.85 -22.22 -4.00
CA ASP A 99 -1.32 -23.55 -3.67
C ASP A 99 0.07 -23.49 -3.03
N ILE A 100 0.94 -22.56 -3.47
CA ILE A 100 2.24 -22.35 -2.83
C ILE A 100 2.04 -21.79 -1.42
N LEU A 101 1.12 -20.83 -1.22
CA LEU A 101 0.86 -20.27 0.10
C LEU A 101 0.32 -21.32 1.09
N LYS A 102 -0.60 -22.18 0.67
CA LYS A 102 -1.05 -23.32 1.50
C LYS A 102 0.11 -24.22 1.91
N LYS A 103 1.03 -24.51 0.98
CA LYS A 103 2.24 -25.30 1.27
C LYS A 103 3.16 -24.57 2.24
N ILE A 104 3.35 -23.27 2.08
CA ILE A 104 4.14 -22.43 3.00
C ILE A 104 3.56 -22.51 4.41
N PHE A 105 2.24 -22.36 4.57
CA PHE A 105 1.61 -22.47 5.89
C PHE A 105 1.78 -23.87 6.49
N SER A 106 1.62 -24.92 5.69
CA SER A 106 1.89 -26.29 6.16
C SER A 106 3.34 -26.51 6.56
N ASP A 107 4.31 -25.98 5.80
CA ASP A 107 5.75 -26.09 6.09
C ASP A 107 6.12 -25.36 7.40
N LEU A 108 5.41 -24.27 7.73
CA LEU A 108 5.56 -23.52 8.97
C LEU A 108 4.79 -24.13 10.15
N GLY A 109 4.09 -25.25 9.95
CA GLY A 109 3.41 -25.99 11.01
C GLY A 109 1.95 -25.60 11.25
N TYR A 110 1.36 -24.72 10.43
CA TYR A 110 -0.07 -24.40 10.53
C TYR A 110 -0.92 -25.57 10.05
N LYS A 111 -1.95 -25.94 10.81
CA LYS A 111 -2.86 -27.03 10.44
C LYS A 111 -3.84 -26.55 9.37
N GLN A 112 -4.31 -27.47 8.54
CA GLN A 112 -5.28 -27.14 7.49
C GLN A 112 -6.57 -26.52 8.05
N ASP A 113 -7.04 -27.02 9.20
CA ASP A 113 -8.25 -26.51 9.86
C ASP A 113 -8.08 -25.10 10.45
N ASP A 114 -6.83 -24.63 10.59
CA ASP A 114 -6.49 -23.27 11.03
C ASP A 114 -6.38 -22.28 9.86
N ILE A 115 -6.51 -22.74 8.61
CA ILE A 115 -6.37 -21.90 7.42
C ILE A 115 -7.73 -21.71 6.77
N ARG A 116 -8.25 -20.49 6.84
CA ARG A 116 -9.42 -20.08 6.08
C ARG A 116 -9.01 -19.29 4.84
N ILE A 117 -9.48 -19.72 3.67
CA ILE A 117 -9.25 -19.02 2.40
C ILE A 117 -10.56 -18.44 1.86
N GLN A 118 -10.50 -17.18 1.43
CA GLN A 118 -11.54 -16.47 0.68
C GLN A 118 -10.94 -16.04 -0.66
N ALA A 119 -11.02 -16.91 -1.66
CA ALA A 119 -10.50 -16.64 -3.00
C ALA A 119 -11.61 -16.04 -3.89
N SER A 120 -11.68 -14.72 -4.00
CA SER A 120 -12.69 -14.02 -4.81
C SER A 120 -12.09 -12.80 -5.52
N TYR A 121 -12.02 -12.84 -6.86
CA TYR A 121 -11.52 -11.69 -7.63
C TYR A 121 -12.29 -10.41 -7.23
N PRO A 122 -11.60 -9.30 -6.89
CA PRO A 122 -10.19 -8.99 -7.20
C PRO A 122 -9.13 -9.41 -6.17
N LEU A 123 -9.48 -10.17 -5.14
CA LEU A 123 -8.62 -10.47 -3.98
C LEU A 123 -8.55 -11.98 -3.67
N THR A 124 -7.49 -12.41 -3.01
CA THR A 124 -7.50 -13.65 -2.22
C THR A 124 -7.08 -13.31 -0.80
N ARG A 125 -7.86 -13.73 0.20
CA ARG A 125 -7.53 -13.55 1.61
C ARG A 125 -7.36 -14.89 2.31
N PHE A 126 -6.27 -15.04 3.04
CA PHE A 126 -6.04 -16.10 4.00
C PHE A 126 -6.13 -15.53 5.41
N GLU A 127 -6.78 -16.27 6.28
CA GLU A 127 -6.79 -16.05 7.72
C GLU A 127 -6.19 -17.31 8.34
N VAL A 128 -4.98 -17.17 8.91
CA VAL A 128 -4.15 -18.27 9.38
C VAL A 128 -4.09 -18.20 10.90
N TRP A 129 -4.83 -19.10 11.55
CA TRP A 129 -4.97 -19.15 13.00
C TRP A 129 -3.81 -19.90 13.66
N TYR A 130 -3.48 -19.50 14.88
CA TYR A 130 -2.50 -20.19 15.72
C TYR A 130 -2.86 -20.08 17.20
N GLU A 131 -2.37 -21.03 17.98
CA GLU A 131 -2.38 -20.99 19.44
C GLU A 131 -1.21 -20.11 19.90
N THR A 132 -1.48 -19.14 20.77
CA THR A 132 -0.44 -18.24 21.31
C THR A 132 0.36 -18.94 22.41
N THR A 133 1.54 -18.43 22.74
CA THR A 133 2.34 -18.95 23.87
C THR A 133 1.65 -18.82 25.23
N SER A 134 0.59 -18.01 25.31
CA SER A 134 -0.25 -17.78 26.49
C SER A 134 -1.54 -18.63 26.50
N ASP A 135 -1.58 -19.73 25.75
CA ASP A 135 -2.74 -20.63 25.58
C ASP A 135 -3.99 -19.94 25.01
N GLY A 136 -3.80 -18.79 24.35
CA GLY A 136 -4.83 -18.05 23.62
C GLY A 136 -4.90 -18.47 22.15
N ARG A 137 -5.69 -17.72 21.36
CA ARG A 137 -5.78 -17.90 19.90
C ARG A 137 -5.72 -16.56 19.20
N ASP A 138 -4.91 -16.46 18.15
CA ASP A 138 -4.84 -15.29 17.27
C ASP A 138 -4.69 -15.76 15.81
N SER A 139 -4.68 -14.82 14.87
CA SER A 139 -4.54 -15.07 13.45
C SER A 139 -3.63 -14.05 12.75
N VAL A 140 -2.95 -14.52 11.71
CA VAL A 140 -2.29 -13.68 10.71
C VAL A 140 -3.18 -13.62 9.47
N LYS A 141 -3.45 -12.39 9.00
CA LYS A 141 -4.10 -12.19 7.71
C LYS A 141 -3.06 -12.05 6.60
N VAL A 142 -3.28 -12.76 5.50
CA VAL A 142 -2.50 -12.62 4.27
C VAL A 142 -3.46 -12.30 3.13
N GLU A 143 -3.32 -11.13 2.51
CA GLU A 143 -4.19 -10.67 1.42
C GLU A 143 -3.39 -10.42 0.14
N ILE A 144 -3.92 -10.86 -0.99
CA ILE A 144 -3.31 -10.68 -2.31
C ILE A 144 -4.30 -9.98 -3.24
N GLY A 145 -3.96 -8.76 -3.66
CA GLY A 145 -4.66 -7.97 -4.65
C GLY A 145 -4.19 -8.27 -6.07
N TYR A 146 -5.14 -8.52 -6.98
CA TYR A 146 -4.85 -8.83 -8.39
C TYR A 146 -5.18 -7.67 -9.34
N GLN A 147 -5.83 -6.61 -8.84
CA GLN A 147 -6.18 -5.42 -9.63
C GLN A 147 -4.99 -4.47 -9.86
N ARG A 148 -4.04 -4.42 -8.93
CA ARG A 148 -2.82 -3.59 -9.00
C ARG A 148 -1.63 -4.39 -9.51
N ARG A 149 -1.86 -5.24 -10.52
CA ARG A 149 -0.81 -6.14 -11.03
C ARG A 149 0.22 -5.52 -11.95
N ILE A 150 -0.06 -4.30 -12.36
CA ILE A 150 0.88 -3.40 -13.00
C ILE A 150 1.12 -2.30 -11.96
N PRO A 151 2.37 -2.03 -11.53
CA PRO A 151 2.66 -0.92 -10.62
C PRO A 151 2.30 0.41 -11.30
N ILE A 152 2.02 1.44 -10.51
CA ILE A 152 1.71 2.77 -11.06
C ILE A 152 3.01 3.40 -11.53
N LEU A 153 4.02 3.41 -10.64
CA LEU A 153 5.35 3.87 -10.97
C LEU A 153 6.10 2.81 -11.79
N ARG A 154 7.13 3.26 -12.50
CA ARG A 154 7.91 2.41 -13.41
C ARG A 154 8.49 1.18 -12.71
N ASP A 155 9.12 1.40 -11.58
CA ASP A 155 9.91 0.40 -10.88
C ASP A 155 9.34 0.11 -9.49
N ASP A 156 9.34 -1.16 -9.11
CA ASP A 156 9.29 -1.57 -7.71
C ASP A 156 10.72 -1.55 -7.13
N LEU A 157 10.82 -1.51 -5.80
CA LEU A 157 12.05 -1.62 -5.03
C LEU A 157 12.23 -3.03 -4.46
N VAL A 158 13.49 -3.42 -4.29
CA VAL A 158 13.88 -4.52 -3.40
C VAL A 158 14.61 -3.91 -2.22
N ILE A 159 14.04 -4.07 -1.03
CA ILE A 159 14.54 -3.43 0.21
C ILE A 159 14.60 -4.47 1.34
N ASN A 160 15.54 -4.28 2.26
CA ASN A 160 15.67 -5.13 3.43
C ASN A 160 14.69 -4.70 4.52
N TRP A 161 13.88 -5.63 5.00
CA TRP A 161 13.16 -5.47 6.28
C TRP A 161 13.94 -6.18 7.39
N TYR A 162 14.27 -5.43 8.44
CA TYR A 162 14.91 -5.92 9.65
C TYR A 162 13.89 -6.27 10.74
N ASN A 163 14.06 -7.44 11.36
CA ASN A 163 13.34 -7.80 12.58
C ASN A 163 14.28 -7.73 13.79
N PRO A 164 14.08 -6.76 14.71
CA PRO A 164 14.98 -6.55 15.83
C PRO A 164 14.86 -7.61 16.93
N PHE A 165 13.76 -8.37 17.01
CA PHE A 165 13.59 -9.41 18.03
C PHE A 165 14.46 -10.64 17.76
N SER A 166 14.65 -11.00 16.49
CA SER A 166 15.36 -12.20 16.07
C SER A 166 16.67 -11.93 15.34
N ASP A 167 17.05 -10.65 15.16
CA ASP A 167 18.24 -10.22 14.41
C ASP A 167 18.28 -10.81 12.99
N ARG A 168 17.13 -10.73 12.29
CA ARG A 168 16.94 -11.31 10.94
C ARG A 168 16.61 -10.23 9.92
N TYR A 169 17.01 -10.49 8.67
CA TYR A 169 16.69 -9.65 7.52
C TYR A 169 15.93 -10.45 6.45
N ILE A 170 14.99 -9.79 5.76
CA ILE A 170 14.33 -10.32 4.56
C ILE A 170 14.39 -9.25 3.48
N GLU A 171 14.86 -9.61 2.28
CA GLU A 171 14.68 -8.79 1.09
C GLU A 171 13.24 -8.93 0.57
N VAL A 172 12.53 -7.82 0.50
CA VAL A 172 11.13 -7.77 0.07
C VAL A 172 11.00 -6.94 -1.22
N LEU A 173 10.16 -7.41 -2.15
CA LEU A 173 9.71 -6.63 -3.29
C LEU A 173 8.59 -5.70 -2.82
N THR A 174 8.65 -4.42 -3.11
CA THR A 174 7.64 -3.44 -2.71
C THR A 174 7.57 -2.32 -3.73
N PRO A 175 6.44 -1.64 -3.92
CA PRO A 175 6.45 -0.37 -4.63
C PRO A 175 7.35 0.65 -3.95
N ILE A 176 7.73 1.67 -4.71
CA ILE A 176 8.34 2.90 -4.20
C ILE A 176 7.40 3.53 -3.15
N ARG A 177 7.99 4.12 -2.11
CA ARG A 177 7.30 4.69 -0.95
C ARG A 177 6.18 5.66 -1.35
N GLU A 178 6.43 6.51 -2.34
CA GLU A 178 5.49 7.51 -2.83
C GLU A 178 4.21 6.88 -3.41
N GLU A 179 4.29 5.69 -4.04
CA GLU A 179 3.11 4.94 -4.50
C GLU A 179 2.28 4.41 -3.32
N LEU A 180 2.94 3.90 -2.27
CA LEU A 180 2.27 3.45 -1.04
C LEU A 180 1.57 4.61 -0.32
N CYS A 181 2.26 5.75 -0.19
CA CYS A 181 1.72 6.96 0.42
C CYS A 181 0.51 7.50 -0.38
N ALA A 182 0.63 7.57 -1.70
CA ALA A 182 -0.45 7.97 -2.58
C ALA A 182 -1.70 7.09 -2.43
N ASN A 183 -1.51 5.77 -2.35
CA ASN A 183 -2.61 4.85 -2.12
C ASN A 183 -3.32 5.08 -0.77
N LYS A 184 -2.58 5.40 0.30
CA LYS A 184 -3.14 5.74 1.60
C LYS A 184 -3.99 7.01 1.55
N VAL A 185 -3.48 8.05 0.92
CA VAL A 185 -4.22 9.31 0.74
C VAL A 185 -5.48 9.09 -0.08
N ALA A 186 -5.39 8.40 -1.23
CA ALA A 186 -6.56 8.06 -2.03
C ALA A 186 -7.58 7.22 -1.24
N THR A 187 -7.11 6.28 -0.40
CA THR A 187 -7.96 5.44 0.48
C THR A 187 -8.72 6.26 1.51
N LEU A 188 -8.06 7.19 2.20
CA LEU A 188 -8.70 8.12 3.12
C LEU A 188 -9.79 8.93 2.42
N LEU A 189 -9.45 9.58 1.32
CA LEU A 189 -10.35 10.47 0.58
C LEU A 189 -11.59 9.73 0.07
N TYR A 190 -11.41 8.51 -0.44
CA TYR A 190 -12.52 7.69 -0.90
C TYR A 190 -13.41 7.21 0.27
N ARG A 191 -12.82 6.68 1.34
CA ARG A 191 -13.57 6.12 2.48
C ARG A 191 -14.32 7.19 3.28
N TYR A 192 -13.78 8.40 3.37
CA TYR A 192 -14.42 9.51 4.07
C TYR A 192 -15.83 9.81 3.56
N GLU A 193 -16.08 9.64 2.26
CA GLU A 193 -17.39 9.91 1.67
C GLU A 193 -18.45 8.83 1.95
N TYR A 194 -18.07 7.67 2.49
CA TYR A 194 -18.99 6.60 2.84
C TYR A 194 -19.18 6.58 4.37
N PRO A 195 -20.33 7.07 4.89
CA PRO A 195 -20.59 7.09 6.31
C PRO A 195 -20.36 5.70 6.94
N GLY A 196 -19.59 5.65 8.02
CA GLY A 196 -19.28 4.40 8.72
C GLY A 196 -18.06 3.62 8.20
N HIS A 197 -17.39 4.08 7.13
CA HIS A 197 -16.22 3.42 6.53
C HIS A 197 -14.89 4.17 6.74
N PHE A 198 -14.94 5.39 7.23
CA PHE A 198 -13.74 6.15 7.59
C PHE A 198 -13.06 5.53 8.81
N SER A 199 -11.77 5.19 8.72
CA SER A 199 -10.98 4.67 9.85
C SER A 199 -10.02 5.72 10.36
N GLY A 200 -9.90 5.86 11.68
CA GLY A 200 -8.90 6.74 12.28
C GLY A 200 -7.45 6.29 12.02
N ARG A 201 -7.23 5.02 11.65
CA ARG A 201 -5.91 4.54 11.18
C ARG A 201 -5.54 5.14 9.82
N ASP A 202 -6.50 5.25 8.91
CA ASP A 202 -6.27 5.88 7.60
C ASP A 202 -5.97 7.37 7.79
N LEU A 203 -6.67 8.04 8.74
CA LEU A 203 -6.40 9.43 9.09
C LEU A 203 -4.98 9.60 9.64
N PHE A 204 -4.58 8.74 10.58
CA PHE A 204 -3.25 8.79 11.17
C PHE A 204 -2.14 8.48 10.14
N ASP A 205 -2.34 7.49 9.26
CA ASP A 205 -1.38 7.22 8.18
C ASP A 205 -1.17 8.46 7.30
N VAL A 206 -2.25 9.17 6.92
CA VAL A 206 -2.14 10.39 6.12
C VAL A 206 -1.53 11.55 6.89
N TYR A 207 -1.77 11.65 8.19
CA TYR A 207 -1.07 12.59 9.07
C TYR A 207 0.43 12.33 9.11
N THR A 208 0.87 11.07 9.25
CA THR A 208 2.30 10.75 9.15
C THR A 208 2.84 11.15 7.77
N ILE A 209 2.12 10.81 6.70
CA ILE A 209 2.51 11.13 5.31
C ILE A 209 2.64 12.64 5.09
N SER A 210 1.79 13.47 5.69
CA SER A 210 1.87 14.93 5.53
C SER A 210 3.11 15.56 6.15
N HIS A 211 3.84 14.81 6.99
CA HIS A 211 5.11 15.21 7.61
C HIS A 211 6.34 14.57 6.96
N MET A 212 6.14 13.71 5.97
CA MET A 212 7.24 13.10 5.24
C MET A 212 7.80 14.07 4.20
N ASP A 213 9.11 13.97 3.96
CA ASP A 213 9.73 14.54 2.77
C ASP A 213 9.44 13.62 1.58
N LEU A 214 8.34 13.91 0.88
CA LEU A 214 7.87 13.15 -0.28
C LEU A 214 8.47 13.72 -1.57
N ASP A 215 8.91 12.83 -2.45
CA ASP A 215 9.16 13.22 -3.83
C ASP A 215 7.82 13.48 -4.54
N MET A 216 7.48 14.76 -4.70
CA MET A 216 6.22 15.18 -5.31
C MET A 216 6.13 14.81 -6.80
N GLU A 217 7.26 14.62 -7.50
CA GLU A 217 7.29 14.18 -8.90
C GLU A 217 6.87 12.71 -9.04
N LEU A 218 7.06 11.89 -8.00
CA LEU A 218 6.59 10.50 -7.96
C LEU A 218 5.22 10.37 -7.27
N PHE A 219 4.99 11.14 -6.22
CA PHE A 219 3.77 11.08 -5.41
C PHE A 219 2.54 11.58 -6.17
N MET A 220 2.62 12.71 -6.87
CA MET A 220 1.46 13.28 -7.55
C MET A 220 0.92 12.39 -8.68
N PRO A 221 1.75 11.87 -9.61
CA PRO A 221 1.28 10.90 -10.59
C PRO A 221 0.69 9.65 -9.94
N SER A 222 1.33 9.15 -8.86
CA SER A 222 0.83 8.00 -8.12
C SER A 222 -0.56 8.25 -7.55
N LEU A 223 -0.79 9.40 -6.92
CA LEU A 223 -2.06 9.77 -6.32
C LEU A 223 -3.16 9.94 -7.36
N VAL A 224 -2.86 10.66 -8.44
CA VAL A 224 -3.83 10.92 -9.51
C VAL A 224 -4.21 9.62 -10.19
N VAL A 225 -3.24 8.83 -10.65
CA VAL A 225 -3.51 7.56 -11.33
C VAL A 225 -4.20 6.56 -10.40
N ASP A 226 -3.83 6.52 -9.10
CA ASP A 226 -4.54 5.68 -8.14
C ASP A 226 -6.01 6.05 -8.01
N SER A 227 -6.31 7.36 -7.97
CA SER A 227 -7.67 7.86 -7.86
C SER A 227 -8.55 7.43 -9.04
N LEU A 228 -7.97 7.31 -10.25
CA LEU A 228 -8.70 6.87 -11.45
C LEU A 228 -9.13 5.40 -11.38
N THR A 229 -8.58 4.60 -10.45
CA THR A 229 -9.05 3.23 -10.20
C THR A 229 -10.39 3.16 -9.44
N ARG A 230 -10.98 4.33 -9.11
CA ARG A 230 -12.19 4.48 -8.28
C ARG A 230 -13.20 5.41 -8.96
N PRO A 231 -14.03 4.91 -9.89
CA PRO A 231 -14.82 5.73 -10.81
C PRO A 231 -16.04 6.40 -10.14
N GLU A 232 -16.28 6.17 -8.86
CA GLU A 232 -17.35 6.84 -8.12
C GLU A 232 -17.16 8.34 -8.03
N ARG A 233 -15.91 8.82 -7.96
CA ARG A 233 -15.61 10.22 -7.68
C ARG A 233 -14.32 10.66 -8.34
N ARG A 234 -14.29 11.94 -8.70
CA ARG A 234 -13.10 12.63 -9.19
C ARG A 234 -12.28 13.14 -8.02
N LEU A 235 -10.96 13.05 -8.11
CA LEU A 235 -10.04 13.52 -7.07
C LEU A 235 -10.17 15.03 -6.80
N ASP A 236 -10.34 15.83 -7.84
CA ASP A 236 -10.57 17.28 -7.78
C ASP A 236 -11.96 17.67 -7.25
N GLY A 237 -12.92 16.73 -7.28
CA GLY A 237 -14.28 16.89 -6.79
C GLY A 237 -14.48 16.57 -5.31
N ILE A 238 -13.47 16.02 -4.62
CA ILE A 238 -13.61 15.58 -3.22
C ILE A 238 -13.70 16.79 -2.29
N LYS A 239 -14.57 16.66 -1.27
CA LYS A 239 -14.66 17.64 -0.19
C LYS A 239 -13.37 17.60 0.63
N THR A 240 -12.73 18.75 0.76
CA THR A 240 -11.41 18.88 1.41
C THR A 240 -11.47 18.89 2.93
N ASP A 241 -12.67 19.02 3.50
CA ASP A 241 -12.84 19.17 4.93
C ASP A 241 -13.35 17.85 5.51
N ILE A 242 -12.39 17.06 5.99
CA ILE A 242 -12.64 15.89 6.82
C ILE A 242 -13.19 16.37 8.16
N ILE A 243 -14.45 16.07 8.40
CA ILE A 243 -15.20 16.39 9.62
C ILE A 243 -15.23 15.11 10.45
N LEU A 244 -14.54 15.15 11.59
CA LEU A 244 -14.39 13.99 12.48
C LEU A 244 -15.72 13.46 13.02
N GLU A 245 -16.75 14.30 13.11
CA GLU A 245 -18.08 13.86 13.56
C GLU A 245 -18.72 12.83 12.60
N ASN A 246 -18.26 12.76 11.35
CA ASN A 246 -18.67 11.76 10.36
C ASN A 246 -17.77 10.51 10.36
N ALA A 247 -16.69 10.52 11.14
CA ALA A 247 -15.72 9.43 11.25
C ALA A 247 -16.26 8.32 12.14
N ARG A 248 -16.14 7.06 11.68
CA ARG A 248 -16.24 5.92 12.58
C ARG A 248 -14.84 5.60 13.10
N ILE A 249 -14.53 6.05 14.30
CA ILE A 249 -13.25 5.70 14.91
C ILE A 249 -13.33 4.22 15.35
N GLU A 250 -13.01 3.29 14.44
CA GLU A 250 -12.86 1.87 14.76
C GLU A 250 -11.49 1.62 15.39
N GLY A 251 -11.50 1.14 16.63
CA GLY A 251 -10.31 0.98 17.45
C GLY A 251 -9.85 2.32 18.03
N ASN A 252 -9.32 2.29 19.25
CA ASN A 252 -8.71 3.46 19.87
C ASN A 252 -7.50 3.84 19.01
N VAL A 253 -7.65 4.87 18.18
CA VAL A 253 -6.52 5.52 17.53
C VAL A 253 -5.54 6.00 18.60
N GLU A 254 -6.06 6.36 19.78
CA GLU A 254 -5.32 6.67 21.00
C GLU A 254 -4.40 5.53 21.48
N ASP A 255 -4.75 4.25 21.26
CA ASP A 255 -3.89 3.10 21.60
C ASP A 255 -2.79 2.85 20.55
N LEU A 256 -2.79 3.62 19.45
CA LEU A 256 -1.92 3.44 18.29
C LEU A 256 -0.99 4.62 18.03
N ILE A 257 -1.15 5.72 18.77
CA ILE A 257 -0.32 6.92 18.65
C ILE A 257 0.71 6.92 19.79
N PHE A 258 1.98 7.01 19.46
CA PHE A 258 3.07 7.12 20.47
C PHE A 258 3.19 8.52 21.09
N ASP A 259 2.62 9.53 20.43
CA ASP A 259 2.65 10.94 20.81
C ASP A 259 1.27 11.43 21.33
N ASP A 260 1.26 12.28 22.35
CA ASP A 260 0.03 12.82 22.98
C ASP A 260 -0.62 13.93 22.11
N ILE A 261 -1.02 13.57 20.88
CA ILE A 261 -1.64 14.48 19.91
C ILE A 261 -3.15 14.23 19.81
N SER A 262 -3.92 15.32 19.78
CA SER A 262 -5.38 15.22 19.70
C SER A 262 -5.85 14.88 18.28
N LEU A 263 -6.93 14.10 18.16
CA LEU A 263 -7.55 13.80 16.85
C LEU A 263 -7.96 15.05 16.07
N ASN A 264 -8.36 16.12 16.76
CA ASN A 264 -8.71 17.40 16.15
C ASN A 264 -7.50 18.06 15.47
N GLU A 265 -6.32 17.98 16.10
CA GLU A 265 -5.07 18.51 15.55
C GLU A 265 -4.64 17.70 14.32
N ILE A 266 -4.64 16.37 14.43
CA ILE A 266 -4.41 15.44 13.31
C ILE A 266 -5.34 15.81 12.12
N SER A 267 -6.64 15.96 12.37
CA SER A 267 -7.61 16.29 11.32
C SER A 267 -7.34 17.64 10.66
N SER A 268 -7.01 18.66 11.47
CA SER A 268 -6.69 19.99 10.96
C SER A 268 -5.51 19.98 9.99
N GLU A 269 -4.44 19.28 10.35
CA GLU A 269 -3.23 19.19 9.53
C GLU A 269 -3.44 18.35 8.28
N VAL A 270 -4.15 17.24 8.39
CA VAL A 270 -4.55 16.43 7.23
C VAL A 270 -5.40 17.25 6.26
N ASN A 271 -6.35 18.06 6.75
CA ASN A 271 -7.15 18.95 5.90
C ASN A 271 -6.28 20.01 5.19
N MET A 272 -5.29 20.57 5.88
CA MET A 272 -4.32 21.49 5.25
C MET A 272 -3.52 20.81 4.14
N PHE A 273 -3.06 19.58 4.38
CA PHE A 273 -2.34 18.79 3.40
C PHE A 273 -3.21 18.47 2.17
N ILE A 274 -4.44 17.98 2.38
CA ILE A 274 -5.39 17.67 1.29
C ILE A 274 -5.69 18.90 0.43
N ARG A 275 -5.84 20.09 1.04
CA ARG A 275 -6.04 21.33 0.27
C ARG A 275 -4.86 21.64 -0.65
N LYS A 276 -3.62 21.48 -0.16
CA LYS A 276 -2.40 21.66 -0.99
C LYS A 276 -2.38 20.68 -2.16
N LEU A 277 -2.71 19.40 -1.90
CA LEU A 277 -2.77 18.39 -2.96
C LEU A 277 -3.82 18.73 -4.01
N LYS A 278 -5.00 19.20 -3.58
CA LYS A 278 -6.06 19.63 -4.49
C LYS A 278 -5.64 20.79 -5.38
N ASP A 279 -4.97 21.80 -4.81
CA ASP A 279 -4.44 22.92 -5.59
C ASP A 279 -3.45 22.43 -6.65
N GLU A 280 -2.63 21.44 -6.34
CA GLU A 280 -1.68 20.85 -7.29
C GLU A 280 -2.38 20.03 -8.39
N VAL A 281 -3.38 19.23 -8.01
CA VAL A 281 -4.24 18.52 -8.97
C VAL A 281 -4.88 19.52 -9.94
N GLN A 282 -5.44 20.62 -9.42
CA GLN A 282 -6.10 21.63 -10.24
C GLN A 282 -5.15 22.31 -11.24
N LYS A 283 -3.90 22.56 -10.82
CA LYS A 283 -2.89 23.23 -11.65
C LYS A 283 -2.38 22.36 -12.80
N GLN A 284 -2.12 21.08 -12.54
CA GLN A 284 -1.37 20.23 -13.48
C GLN A 284 -2.16 19.03 -14.01
N TRP A 285 -3.09 18.48 -13.23
CA TRP A 285 -3.67 17.16 -13.48
C TRP A 285 -5.12 17.19 -13.96
N SER A 286 -5.77 18.36 -13.94
CA SER A 286 -7.15 18.53 -14.42
C SER A 286 -7.37 17.94 -15.82
N PRO A 287 -6.49 18.16 -16.84
CA PRO A 287 -6.72 17.60 -18.18
C PRO A 287 -6.84 16.07 -18.19
N LEU A 288 -5.94 15.36 -17.50
CA LEU A 288 -5.98 13.90 -17.43
C LEU A 288 -7.25 13.40 -16.72
N ILE A 289 -7.68 14.08 -15.65
CA ILE A 289 -8.89 13.72 -14.92
C ILE A 289 -10.14 14.03 -15.76
N ASP A 290 -10.17 15.15 -16.47
CA ASP A 290 -11.25 15.54 -17.38
C ASP A 290 -11.41 14.54 -18.52
N ASP A 291 -10.34 14.21 -19.22
CA ASP A 291 -10.37 13.21 -20.28
C ASP A 291 -10.84 11.85 -19.76
N PHE A 292 -10.46 11.48 -18.54
CA PHE A 292 -10.87 10.23 -17.91
C PHE A 292 -12.37 10.17 -17.61
N PHE A 293 -12.92 11.22 -17.01
CA PHE A 293 -14.30 11.21 -16.53
C PHE A 293 -15.31 11.68 -17.59
N GLU A 294 -14.93 12.61 -18.46
CA GLU A 294 -15.84 13.23 -19.44
C GLU A 294 -15.71 12.55 -20.82
N LEU A 295 -14.51 12.15 -21.22
CA LEU A 295 -14.26 11.51 -22.52
C LEU A 295 -14.11 9.98 -22.41
N HIS A 296 -14.01 9.44 -21.20
CA HIS A 296 -13.73 8.03 -20.94
C HIS A 296 -12.43 7.55 -21.63
N VAL A 297 -11.42 8.41 -21.68
CA VAL A 297 -10.09 8.16 -22.24
C VAL A 297 -9.04 8.29 -21.14
N PHE A 298 -8.09 7.37 -21.13
CA PHE A 298 -6.90 7.47 -20.29
C PHE A 298 -5.68 7.59 -21.20
N ASP A 299 -5.14 8.80 -21.30
CA ASP A 299 -3.94 9.11 -22.08
C ASP A 299 -2.80 9.56 -21.14
N PRO A 300 -1.96 8.63 -20.67
CA PRO A 300 -0.85 8.93 -19.77
C PRO A 300 0.46 9.27 -20.52
N ASP A 301 0.43 9.51 -21.83
CA ASP A 301 1.63 9.52 -22.68
C ASP A 301 2.69 10.55 -22.25
N GLU A 302 2.25 11.74 -21.86
CA GLU A 302 3.13 12.79 -21.32
C GLU A 302 3.93 12.26 -20.12
N TYR A 303 3.27 11.58 -19.18
CA TYR A 303 3.86 11.08 -17.94
C TYR A 303 4.64 9.76 -18.10
N ILE A 304 4.37 8.99 -19.15
CA ILE A 304 5.23 7.86 -19.53
C ILE A 304 6.53 8.38 -20.15
N SER A 305 6.45 9.44 -20.96
CA SER A 305 7.62 10.01 -21.63
C SER A 305 8.68 10.57 -20.67
N THR A 306 8.26 11.00 -19.46
CA THR A 306 9.17 11.43 -18.39
C THR A 306 9.83 10.24 -17.66
N GLY A 307 9.38 9.01 -17.91
CA GLY A 307 9.90 7.80 -17.27
C GLY A 307 9.39 7.52 -15.87
N VAL A 308 8.38 8.28 -15.40
CA VAL A 308 7.83 8.17 -14.04
C VAL A 308 6.82 7.02 -13.94
N LEU A 309 5.84 6.98 -14.84
CA LEU A 309 4.82 5.93 -14.85
C LEU A 309 5.32 4.65 -15.51
N ASN A 310 4.71 3.52 -15.13
CA ASN A 310 4.96 2.25 -15.79
C ASN A 310 4.60 2.29 -17.28
N ASP A 311 5.46 1.74 -18.13
CA ASP A 311 5.24 1.71 -19.59
C ASP A 311 3.91 1.01 -19.97
N ARG A 312 3.45 0.09 -19.12
CA ARG A 312 2.19 -0.66 -19.28
C ARG A 312 1.01 -0.05 -18.52
N ILE A 313 1.12 1.16 -17.97
CA ILE A 313 0.04 1.76 -17.16
C ILE A 313 -1.29 1.89 -17.92
N ARG A 314 -1.27 1.98 -19.26
CA ARG A 314 -2.47 1.94 -20.12
C ARG A 314 -3.27 0.63 -20.00
N GLU A 315 -2.59 -0.46 -19.62
CA GLU A 315 -3.19 -1.78 -19.40
C GLU A 315 -3.65 -1.99 -17.94
N HIS A 316 -3.53 -0.96 -17.08
CA HIS A 316 -3.79 -1.11 -15.66
C HIS A 316 -5.24 -1.57 -15.41
N PRO A 317 -5.46 -2.73 -14.75
CA PRO A 317 -6.77 -3.35 -14.68
C PRO A 317 -7.81 -2.52 -13.94
N GLY A 318 -7.38 -1.84 -12.86
CA GLY A 318 -8.24 -0.91 -12.13
C GLY A 318 -8.70 0.27 -12.97
N ILE A 319 -7.84 0.78 -13.85
CA ILE A 319 -8.15 1.94 -14.72
C ILE A 319 -9.11 1.50 -15.82
N LEU A 320 -8.82 0.37 -16.49
CA LEU A 320 -9.68 -0.19 -17.52
C LEU A 320 -11.09 -0.53 -16.98
N TRP A 321 -11.15 -1.11 -15.79
CA TRP A 321 -12.43 -1.39 -15.12
C TRP A 321 -13.21 -0.11 -14.81
N SER A 322 -12.53 0.93 -14.31
CA SER A 322 -13.13 2.23 -14.06
C SER A 322 -13.74 2.85 -15.33
N LEU A 323 -12.98 2.85 -16.44
CA LEU A 323 -13.45 3.35 -17.73
C LEU A 323 -14.68 2.58 -18.22
N GLU A 324 -14.69 1.26 -18.10
CA GLU A 324 -15.84 0.44 -18.47
C GLU A 324 -17.08 0.82 -17.64
N ARG A 325 -16.89 1.05 -16.34
CA ARG A 325 -17.99 1.43 -15.44
C ARG A 325 -18.55 2.81 -15.73
N LEU A 326 -17.69 3.79 -16.05
CA LEU A 326 -18.13 5.13 -16.44
C LEU A 326 -18.95 5.10 -17.74
N ARG A 327 -18.45 4.40 -18.78
CA ARG A 327 -19.19 4.18 -20.04
C ARG A 327 -20.55 3.52 -19.83
N LYS A 328 -20.63 2.51 -18.96
CA LYS A 328 -21.92 1.86 -18.61
C LYS A 328 -22.90 2.82 -17.92
N ARG A 329 -22.42 3.69 -17.03
CA ARG A 329 -23.27 4.69 -16.35
C ARG A 329 -23.83 5.72 -17.32
N GLU A 330 -23.01 6.19 -18.26
CA GLU A 330 -23.47 7.12 -19.31
C GLU A 330 -24.57 6.50 -20.17
N LEU A 331 -24.36 5.25 -20.63
CA LEU A 331 -25.36 4.50 -21.40
C LEU A 331 -26.68 4.37 -20.62
N LEU A 332 -26.63 3.97 -19.34
CA LEU A 332 -27.83 3.84 -18.50
C LEU A 332 -28.52 5.18 -18.24
N GLY A 333 -27.77 6.27 -18.06
CA GLY A 333 -28.30 7.62 -17.90
C GLY A 333 -28.94 8.18 -19.18
N SER A 334 -28.46 7.75 -20.35
CA SER A 334 -29.03 8.13 -21.65
C SER A 334 -30.32 7.39 -21.99
N ILE A 335 -30.55 6.19 -21.44
CA ILE A 335 -31.77 5.39 -21.65
C ILE A 335 -32.94 5.86 -20.76
N GLN A 336 -32.65 6.59 -19.68
CA GLN A 336 -33.66 7.13 -18.75
C GLN A 336 -34.10 8.57 -19.07
N LYS A 337 -33.50 9.22 -20.08
CA LYS A 337 -33.94 10.50 -20.63
C LYS A 337 -34.70 10.28 -21.94
#